data_AF-A0A2K2D682-F1
#
_entry.id   AF-A0A2K2D682-F1
#
_cell.length_a   1.000
_cell.length_b   1.000
_cell.length_c   1.000
_cell.angle_alpha   90.00
_cell.angle_beta   90.00
_cell.angle_gamma   90.00
#
_symmetry.space_group_name_H-M   'P 1'
#
loop_
_entity.id
_entity.type
_entity.pdbx_description
1 polymer ?
#
loop_
_entity_poly.entity_id
_entity_poly.type
_entity_poly.pdbx_seq_one_letter_code
_entity_poly.pdbx_strand_id
1 'polypeptide(L)' 'MQAEEKFGYLLECFDMGAPPHGGIAYGLDRLVMLLARESSIRDVIAFPKTTTAQCSLTKAPSPVDPQQLKDLSLRAS' A
#
# COMPACT_ATOMS: atom_id res chain seq x y z
N MET A 1 0.12 -11.88 -24.21
CA MET A 1 1.04 -12.42 -23.18
C MET A 1 1.18 -11.55 -21.94
N GLN A 2 1.97 -10.46 -21.88
CA GLN A 2 2.18 -9.76 -20.58
C GLN A 2 0.89 -9.21 -19.91
N ALA A 3 -0.10 -8.78 -20.71
CA ALA A 3 -1.38 -8.31 -20.19
C ALA A 3 -2.23 -9.45 -19.62
N GLU A 4 -2.29 -10.61 -20.30
CA GLU A 4 -2.98 -11.81 -19.80
C GLU A 4 -2.30 -12.36 -18.54
N GLU A 5 -0.98 -12.32 -18.47
CA GLU A 5 -0.22 -12.82 -17.32
C GLU A 5 -0.46 -11.97 -16.05
N LYS A 6 -0.63 -10.66 -16.20
CA LYS A 6 -0.86 -9.73 -15.07
C LYS A 6 -2.34 -9.48 -14.75
N PHE A 7 -3.21 -9.58 -15.76
CA PHE A 7 -4.62 -9.15 -15.66
C PHE A 7 -5.63 -10.14 -16.26
N GLY A 8 -5.23 -11.36 -16.63
CA GLY A 8 -6.09 -12.36 -17.28
C GLY A 8 -7.40 -12.62 -16.53
N TYR A 9 -7.33 -12.78 -15.21
CA TYR A 9 -8.52 -12.92 -14.35
C TYR A 9 -9.52 -11.76 -14.50
N LEU A 10 -9.03 -10.52 -14.61
CA LEU A 10 -9.87 -9.34 -14.78
C LEU A 10 -10.52 -9.32 -16.17
N LEU A 11 -9.76 -9.71 -17.21
CA LEU A 11 -10.25 -9.77 -18.59
C LEU A 11 -11.33 -10.85 -18.75
N GLU A 12 -11.12 -12.04 -18.20
CA GLU A 12 -12.12 -13.12 -18.18
C GLU A 12 -13.42 -12.67 -17.49
N CYS A 13 -13.31 -11.92 -16.40
CA CYS A 13 -14.46 -11.35 -15.71
C CYS A 13 -15.24 -10.34 -16.57
N PHE A 14 -14.56 -9.56 -17.43
CA PHE A 14 -15.23 -8.66 -18.37
C PHE A 14 -15.93 -9.44 -19.49
N ASP A 15 -15.32 -10.51 -20.00
CA ASP A 15 -15.91 -11.38 -21.04
C ASP A 15 -17.16 -12.13 -20.55
N MET A 16 -17.26 -12.40 -19.24
CA MET A 16 -18.46 -12.98 -18.61
C MET A 16 -19.62 -11.98 -18.41
N GLY A 17 -19.51 -10.75 -18.93
CA GLY A 17 -20.60 -9.77 -18.91
C GLY A 17 -20.64 -8.91 -17.64
N ALA A 18 -19.47 -8.45 -17.18
CA ALA A 18 -19.42 -7.46 -16.10
C ALA A 18 -20.24 -6.20 -16.48
N PRO A 19 -21.09 -5.67 -15.57
CA PRO A 19 -21.90 -4.49 -15.85
C PRO A 19 -21.03 -3.24 -15.99
N PRO A 20 -21.54 -2.15 -16.59
CA PRO A 20 -20.86 -0.86 -16.53
C PRO A 20 -20.75 -0.41 -15.06
N HIS A 21 -19.53 -0.37 -14.54
CA HIS A 21 -19.25 -0.01 -13.16
C HIS A 21 -18.17 1.07 -13.10
N GLY A 22 -18.30 1.97 -12.12
CA GLY A 22 -17.36 3.03 -11.85
C GLY A 22 -17.40 3.37 -10.37
N GLY A 23 -16.26 3.77 -9.82
CA GLY A 23 -16.12 4.12 -8.41
C GLY A 23 -15.16 5.27 -8.23
N ILE A 24 -15.17 5.85 -7.03
CA ILE A 24 -14.23 6.88 -6.60
C ILE A 24 -13.68 6.51 -5.23
N ALA A 25 -12.41 6.80 -5.01
CA ALA A 25 -11.75 6.64 -3.71
C ALA A 25 -11.29 8.02 -3.21
N TYR A 26 -11.61 8.32 -1.94
CA TYR A 26 -11.17 9.55 -1.29
C TYR A 26 -9.88 9.31 -0.50
N GLY A 27 -8.95 10.27 -0.60
CA GLY A 27 -7.78 10.31 0.28
C GLY A 27 -8.17 10.77 1.67
N LEU A 28 -8.50 9.83 2.57
CA LEU A 28 -8.98 10.12 3.92
C LEU A 28 -8.01 11.02 4.70
N ASP A 29 -6.72 10.70 4.70
CA ASP A 29 -5.70 11.48 5.43
C ASP A 29 -5.67 12.93 4.95
N ARG A 30 -5.81 13.15 3.64
CA ARG A 30 -5.83 14.49 3.05
C ARG A 30 -7.14 15.22 3.38
N LEU A 31 -8.27 14.52 3.41
CA LEU A 31 -9.54 15.09 3.84
C LEU A 31 -9.45 15.56 5.29
N VAL A 32 -8.95 14.72 6.20
CA VAL A 32 -8.80 15.05 7.62
C VAL A 32 -7.79 16.19 7.81
N MET A 33 -6.67 16.21 7.08
CA MET A 33 -5.69 17.30 7.11
C MET A 33 -6.33 18.65 6.75
N LEU A 34 -7.17 18.69 5.71
CA LEU A 34 -7.88 19.91 5.33
C LEU A 34 -8.89 20.36 6.39
N LEU A 35 -9.62 19.40 6.99
CA LEU A 35 -10.58 19.68 8.07
C LEU A 35 -9.89 20.19 9.34
N ALA A 36 -8.72 19.64 9.67
CA ALA A 36 -7.88 20.04 10.80
C ALA A 36 -7.05 21.31 10.52
N ARG A 37 -7.05 21.81 9.27
CA ARG A 37 -6.22 22.93 8.79
C ARG A 37 -4.71 22.72 8.97
N GLU A 38 -4.29 21.46 8.87
CA GLU A 38 -2.88 21.08 8.98
C GLU A 38 -2.14 21.20 7.65
N SER A 39 -0.83 21.37 7.73
CA SER A 39 0.04 21.51 6.55
C SER A 39 0.63 20.19 6.05
N SER A 40 0.60 19.14 6.89
CA SER A 40 1.10 17.82 6.55
C SER A 40 0.12 16.72 6.98
N ILE A 41 0.00 15.67 6.16
CA ILE A 41 -0.77 14.47 6.52
C ILE A 41 -0.18 13.76 7.74
N ARG A 42 1.11 14.00 8.04
CA ARG A 42 1.78 13.43 9.21
C ARG A 42 1.18 13.93 10.52
N ASP A 43 0.57 15.10 10.52
CA ASP A 43 -0.02 15.73 11.70
C ASP A 43 -1.42 15.16 12.02
N VAL A 44 -2.00 14.40 11.08
CA VAL A 44 -3.30 13.71 11.24
C VAL A 44 -3.18 12.19 11.28
N ILE A 45 -1.95 11.67 11.33
CA ILE A 45 -1.64 10.24 11.45
C ILE A 45 -0.97 10.01 12.80
N ALA A 46 -1.49 9.09 13.62
CA ALA A 46 -0.97 8.87 14.97
C ALA A 46 0.52 8.45 15.01
N PHE A 47 0.96 7.63 14.05
CA PHE A 47 2.34 7.15 13.94
C PHE A 47 2.86 7.32 12.51
N PRO A 48 3.20 8.55 12.10
CA PRO A 48 3.62 8.82 10.74
C PRO A 48 4.98 8.20 10.46
N LYS A 49 5.22 7.83 9.20
CA LYS A 49 6.57 7.47 8.72
C LYS A 49 7.34 8.73 8.33
N THR A 50 8.66 8.65 8.42
CA THR A 50 9.57 9.66 7.87
C THR A 50 9.58 9.60 6.34
N THR A 51 10.24 10.57 5.70
CA THR A 51 10.47 10.56 4.23
C THR A 51 11.31 9.36 3.76
N THR A 52 12.05 8.73 4.68
CA THR A 52 12.80 7.48 4.43
C THR A 52 12.00 6.21 4.75
N ALA A 53 10.67 6.33 4.89
CA ALA A 53 9.74 5.26 5.27
C ALA A 53 10.03 4.61 6.64
N GLN A 54 10.86 5.25 7.46
CA GLN A 54 11.19 4.76 8.80
C GLN A 54 10.15 5.21 9.82
N CYS A 55 9.94 4.41 10.86
CA CYS A 55 9.15 4.78 12.01
C CYS A 55 10.05 4.99 13.22
N SER A 56 10.18 6.24 13.66
CA SER A 56 11.04 6.59 14.79
C SER A 56 10.61 5.94 16.10
N LEU A 57 9.31 5.68 16.28
CA LEU A 57 8.78 5.06 17.49
C LEU A 57 9.17 3.58 17.59
N THR A 58 9.01 2.82 16.51
CA THR A 58 9.22 1.36 16.52
C THR A 58 10.56 0.94 15.96
N LYS A 59 11.40 1.88 15.49
CA LYS A 59 12.66 1.63 14.78
C LYS A 59 12.50 0.65 13.60
N ALA A 60 11.39 0.78 12.87
CA ALA A 60 11.10 -0.02 11.69
C ALA A 60 11.45 0.73 10.39
N PRO A 61 11.83 0.05 9.30
CA PRO A 61 12.10 -1.39 9.21
C PRO A 61 13.36 -1.79 9.99
N SER A 62 13.43 -3.05 10.42
CA SER A 62 14.56 -3.64 11.12
C SER A 62 15.04 -4.91 10.41
N PRO A 63 16.30 -5.34 10.61
CA PRO A 63 16.75 -6.63 10.13
C PRO A 63 15.87 -7.77 10.64
N VAL A 64 15.72 -8.81 9.81
CA VAL A 64 14.94 -10.02 10.09
C VAL A 64 15.90 -11.19 10.29
N ASP A 65 15.50 -12.20 11.08
CA ASP A 65 16.31 -13.40 11.32
C ASP A 65 16.55 -14.16 9.99
N PRO A 66 17.81 -14.56 9.68
CA PRO A 66 18.11 -15.40 8.52
C PRO A 66 17.26 -16.67 8.40
N GLN A 67 16.83 -17.28 9.51
CA GLN A 67 15.96 -18.44 9.49
C GLN A 67 14.58 -18.12 8.89
N GLN A 68 14.02 -16.95 9.22
CA GLN A 68 12.72 -16.52 8.67
C GLN A 68 12.80 -16.27 7.16
N LEU A 69 13.93 -15.73 6.67
CA LEU A 69 14.16 -15.59 5.24
C LEU A 69 14.27 -16.95 4.55
N LYS A 70 14.96 -17.91 5.16
CA LYS A 70 15.09 -19.27 4.64
C LYS A 70 13.74 -19.99 4.59
N ASP A 71 12.93 -19.88 5.64
CA ASP A 71 11.59 -20.50 5.70
C ASP A 71 10.66 -19.93 4.61
N LEU A 72 10.80 -18.65 4.26
CA LEU A 72 10.07 -18.00 3.18
C LEU A 72 10.73 -18.16 1.80
N SER A 73 11.85 -18.88 1.70
CA SER A 73 12.67 -19.01 0.49
C SER A 73 13.12 -17.67 -0.11
N LEU A 74 13.34 -16.66 0.73
CA LEU A 74 13.79 -15.33 0.38
C LEU A 74 15.30 -15.16 0.65
N ARG A 75 15.94 -14.25 -0.08
CA ARG A 75 17.32 -13.81 0.19
C ARG A 75 17.29 -12.30 0.38
N ALA A 76 17.98 -11.80 1.41
CA ALA A 76 18.20 -10.36 1.54
C ALA A 76 19.10 -9.90 0.38
N SER A 77 18.67 -8.86 -0.34
CA SER A 77 19.38 -8.24 -1.47
C SER A 77 20.41 -7.23 -1.00
#